data_AF-A0A853B9F9-F1
#
_entry.id   AF-A0A853B9F9-F1
#
_cell.length_a   1.000
_cell.length_b   1.000
_cell.length_c   1.000
_cell.angle_alpha   90.00
_cell.angle_beta   90.00
_cell.angle_gamma   90.00
#
_symmetry.space_group_name_H-M   'P 1'
#
loop_
_entity.id
_entity.type
_entity.pdbx_description
1 polymer ?
#
loop_
_entity_poly.entity_id
_entity_poly.type
_entity_poly.pdbx_seq_one_letter_code
_entity_poly.pdbx_strand_id
1 'polypeptide(L)'
;MLSDGDFGLVLGVNPESPFAFRVADLPNANTRNGRLLAGLVLVGIAAYVYPSPADLDEQRVRRVAETEFEQWLRAACERLRDRDAAGEPIPEEGLDEAWRAYHEKPAILVGDRGRGVGRLSSKCTLYWVRNTLAWLAEQGMARPESTGGTWLLTERFRIQVKDMATEPAFTMLAAIGRGEHVPRTTVTPISLDEEAGA
;
A
#
# COMPACT_ATOMS: atom_id res chain seq x y z
N MET A 1 13.72 15.90 -13.38
CA MET A 1 13.90 15.06 -14.58
C MET A 1 14.22 13.67 -14.09
N LEU A 2 13.30 12.72 -14.29
CA LEU A 2 13.55 11.30 -14.05
C LEU A 2 14.24 10.79 -15.32
N SER A 3 15.51 10.40 -15.22
CA SER A 3 16.22 9.82 -16.36
C SER A 3 15.72 8.40 -16.55
N ASP A 4 15.21 8.14 -17.74
CA ASP A 4 15.12 6.80 -18.29
C ASP A 4 16.52 6.14 -18.21
N GLY A 5 16.53 4.89 -17.78
CA GLY A 5 17.72 4.12 -17.53
C GLY A 5 17.44 3.23 -16.35
N ASP A 6 17.06 1.98 -16.62
CA ASP A 6 17.35 0.73 -15.88
C ASP A 6 17.42 0.69 -14.34
N PHE A 7 17.10 1.75 -13.61
CA PHE A 7 17.26 1.90 -12.17
C PHE A 7 15.86 1.87 -11.55
N GLY A 8 15.52 0.71 -11.00
CA GLY A 8 14.28 0.50 -10.27
C GLY A 8 14.11 1.56 -9.18
N LEU A 9 12.86 1.98 -8.99
CA LEU A 9 12.38 2.90 -7.97
C LEU A 9 13.26 2.83 -6.70
N VAL A 10 14.08 3.85 -6.51
CA VAL A 10 14.92 4.02 -5.33
C VAL A 10 14.13 4.86 -4.34
N LEU A 11 13.89 4.30 -3.15
CA LEU A 11 13.20 4.98 -2.08
C LEU A 11 14.21 5.28 -0.96
N GLY A 12 14.71 6.53 -0.88
CA GLY A 12 15.56 6.98 0.24
C GLY A 12 16.53 8.14 -0.07
N VAL A 13 17.07 8.72 1.01
CA VAL A 13 17.86 9.98 1.08
C VAL A 13 19.15 10.04 0.21
N ASN A 14 19.62 8.95 -0.37
CA ASN A 14 20.68 8.98 -1.39
C ASN A 14 20.71 7.62 -2.10
N PRO A 15 20.61 7.53 -3.43
CA PRO A 15 20.65 6.26 -4.16
C PRO A 15 21.94 5.45 -3.99
N GLU A 16 23.02 6.03 -3.46
CA GLU A 16 24.26 5.32 -3.09
C GLU A 16 24.35 4.95 -1.61
N SER A 17 23.34 5.28 -0.80
CA SER A 17 23.33 4.95 0.61
C SER A 17 23.19 3.44 0.80
N PRO A 18 23.99 2.79 1.67
CA PRO A 18 23.75 1.41 2.09
C PRO A 18 22.44 1.26 2.88
N PHE A 19 21.80 2.37 3.24
CA PHE A 19 20.47 2.41 3.87
C PHE A 19 19.35 2.74 2.88
N ALA A 20 19.66 2.99 1.60
CA ALA A 20 18.63 3.25 0.60
C ALA A 20 17.89 1.95 0.26
N PHE A 21 16.57 2.02 0.34
CA PHE A 21 15.71 0.90 0.05
C PHE A 21 15.33 0.91 -1.43
N ARG A 22 15.62 -0.17 -2.16
CA ARG A 22 15.26 -0.26 -3.59
C ARG A 22 14.13 -1.24 -3.78
N VAL A 23 13.19 -0.93 -4.67
CA VAL A 23 12.14 -1.89 -5.05
C VAL A 23 12.72 -3.19 -5.62
N ALA A 24 13.94 -3.15 -6.17
CA ALA A 24 14.66 -4.33 -6.62
C ALA A 24 14.99 -5.33 -5.49
N ASP A 25 15.03 -4.87 -4.23
CA ASP A 25 15.31 -5.71 -3.06
C ASP A 25 14.06 -6.46 -2.57
N LEU A 26 12.87 -6.17 -3.13
CA LEU A 26 11.63 -6.88 -2.79
C LEU A 26 11.63 -8.30 -3.36
N PRO A 27 11.08 -9.29 -2.62
CA PRO A 27 11.12 -10.66 -3.08
C PRO A 27 10.27 -10.82 -4.34
N ASN A 28 10.80 -11.53 -5.35
CA ASN A 28 10.20 -11.73 -6.68
C ASN A 28 10.09 -10.46 -7.54
N ALA A 29 10.79 -9.38 -7.17
CA ALA A 29 10.94 -8.17 -7.97
C ALA A 29 12.07 -8.25 -9.01
N ASN A 30 12.52 -9.47 -9.37
CA ASN A 30 13.53 -9.70 -10.40
C ASN A 30 13.00 -9.43 -11.82
N THR A 31 11.69 -9.53 -12.02
CA THR A 31 11.03 -9.18 -13.29
C THR A 31 10.46 -7.76 -13.25
N ARG A 32 10.31 -7.12 -14.41
CA ARG A 32 9.67 -5.80 -14.53
C ARG A 32 8.29 -5.77 -13.89
N ASN A 33 7.44 -6.75 -14.19
CA ASN A 33 6.10 -6.87 -13.61
C ASN A 33 6.16 -7.07 -12.08
N GLY A 34 7.11 -7.87 -11.60
CA GLY A 34 7.31 -8.05 -10.16
C GLY A 34 7.69 -6.75 -9.45
N ARG A 35 8.54 -5.91 -10.05
CA ARG A 35 8.87 -4.59 -9.51
C ARG A 35 7.66 -3.66 -9.45
N LEU A 36 6.87 -3.62 -10.51
CA LEU A 36 5.65 -2.80 -10.56
C LEU A 36 4.69 -3.19 -9.43
N LEU A 37 4.41 -4.49 -9.27
CA LEU A 37 3.49 -4.99 -8.25
C LEU A 37 4.02 -4.76 -6.82
N ALA A 38 5.30 -5.06 -6.59
CA ALA A 38 5.90 -4.89 -5.27
C ALA A 38 5.99 -3.41 -4.88
N GLY A 39 6.36 -2.53 -5.84
CA GLY A 39 6.39 -1.08 -5.66
C GLY A 39 5.01 -0.50 -5.37
N LEU A 40 3.99 -0.86 -6.15
CA LEU A 40 2.61 -0.43 -5.91
C LEU A 40 2.11 -0.87 -4.54
N VAL A 41 2.34 -2.12 -4.15
CA VAL A 41 1.93 -2.63 -2.84
C VAL A 41 2.62 -1.84 -1.72
N LEU A 42 3.92 -1.57 -1.84
CA LEU A 42 4.67 -0.84 -0.82
C LEU A 42 4.17 0.61 -0.65
N VAL A 43 4.06 1.35 -1.76
CA VAL A 43 3.55 2.72 -1.75
C VAL A 43 2.09 2.74 -1.29
N GLY A 44 1.31 1.73 -1.70
CA GLY A 44 -0.06 1.52 -1.22
C GLY A 44 -0.12 1.34 0.29
N ILE A 45 0.72 0.48 0.90
CA ILE A 45 0.76 0.29 2.36
C ILE A 45 1.05 1.63 3.03
N ALA A 46 2.03 2.37 2.53
CA ALA A 46 2.39 3.68 3.05
C ALA A 46 1.21 4.67 3.01
N ALA A 47 0.54 4.78 1.86
CA ALA A 47 -0.63 5.64 1.67
C ALA A 47 -1.85 5.21 2.51
N TYR A 48 -2.02 3.90 2.71
CA TYR A 48 -3.10 3.32 3.51
C TYR A 48 -2.97 3.66 5.00
N VAL A 49 -1.76 3.53 5.56
CA VAL A 49 -1.53 3.76 7.00
C VAL A 49 -1.14 5.18 7.37
N TYR A 50 -0.65 5.97 6.41
CA TYR A 50 -0.27 7.37 6.56
C TYR A 50 -0.88 8.25 5.46
N PRO A 51 -2.22 8.34 5.36
CA PRO A 51 -2.87 9.07 4.28
C PRO A 51 -2.68 10.58 4.37
N SER A 52 -2.23 11.13 5.50
CA SER A 52 -1.96 12.56 5.66
C SER A 52 -0.59 12.84 6.29
N PRO A 53 -0.03 14.06 6.11
CA PRO A 53 1.21 14.45 6.78
C PRO A 53 1.12 14.35 8.31
N ALA A 54 -0.04 14.66 8.90
CA ALA A 54 -0.25 14.57 10.36
C ALA A 54 -0.09 13.14 10.88
N ASP A 55 -0.48 12.13 10.09
CA ASP A 55 -0.31 10.72 10.46
C ASP A 55 1.17 10.33 10.65
N LEU A 56 2.08 11.02 9.96
CA LEU A 56 3.53 10.80 10.04
C LEU A 56 4.16 11.43 11.28
N ASP A 57 3.45 12.31 11.99
CA ASP A 57 3.89 12.90 13.26
C ASP A 57 3.35 12.15 14.47
N GLU A 58 2.21 11.48 14.32
CA GLU A 58 1.60 10.66 15.37
C GLU A 58 2.37 9.36 15.66
N GLN A 59 2.78 9.19 16.92
CA GLN A 59 3.39 7.93 17.42
C GLN A 59 2.30 6.92 17.81
N ARG A 60 1.50 6.48 16.85
CA ARG A 60 0.52 5.40 17.01
C ARG A 60 0.97 4.15 16.27
N VAL A 61 0.77 2.98 16.89
CA VAL A 61 0.95 1.68 16.24
C VAL A 61 -0.04 1.56 15.07
N ARG A 62 0.46 1.39 13.85
CA ARG A 62 -0.36 1.18 12.66
C ARG A 62 -0.53 -0.32 12.38
N ARG A 63 -1.73 -0.71 11.99
CA ARG A 63 -2.13 -2.09 11.70
C ARG A 63 -2.51 -2.24 10.24
N VAL A 64 -2.12 -3.35 9.64
CA VAL A 64 -2.47 -3.73 8.26
C VAL A 64 -2.98 -5.16 8.26
N ALA A 65 -4.28 -5.35 8.07
CA ALA A 65 -4.85 -6.65 7.75
C ALA A 65 -4.68 -6.90 6.24
N GLU A 66 -4.05 -8.02 5.85
CA GLU A 66 -3.70 -8.30 4.46
C GLU A 66 -4.90 -8.21 3.51
N THR A 67 -6.03 -8.80 3.92
CA THR A 67 -7.24 -8.86 3.11
C THR A 67 -7.96 -7.51 3.02
N GLU A 68 -7.96 -6.73 4.10
CA GLU A 68 -8.54 -5.38 4.09
C GLU A 68 -7.73 -4.45 3.20
N PHE A 69 -6.40 -4.52 3.32
CA PHE A 69 -5.50 -3.74 2.47
C PHE A 69 -5.59 -4.13 0.99
N GLU A 70 -5.68 -5.43 0.67
CA GLU A 70 -5.87 -5.88 -0.71
C GLU A 70 -7.14 -5.32 -1.33
N GLN A 71 -8.25 -5.31 -0.59
CA GLN A 71 -9.51 -4.75 -1.04
C GLN A 71 -9.43 -3.23 -1.24
N TRP A 72 -8.81 -2.52 -0.28
CA TRP A 72 -8.56 -1.08 -0.39
C TRP A 72 -7.70 -0.74 -1.61
N LEU A 73 -6.58 -1.44 -1.81
CA LEU A 73 -5.69 -1.18 -2.94
C LEU A 73 -6.36 -1.50 -4.28
N ARG A 74 -7.21 -2.54 -4.32
CA ARG A 74 -8.03 -2.86 -5.49
C ARG A 74 -9.03 -1.75 -5.80
N ALA A 75 -9.74 -1.23 -4.81
CA ALA A 75 -10.65 -0.11 -4.99
C ALA A 75 -9.92 1.15 -5.49
N ALA A 76 -8.73 1.43 -4.96
CA ALA A 76 -7.88 2.50 -5.44
C ALA A 76 -7.47 2.32 -6.92
N CYS A 77 -7.15 1.08 -7.33
CA CYS A 77 -6.84 0.76 -8.74
C CYS A 77 -8.06 0.93 -9.66
N GLU A 78 -9.27 0.57 -9.21
CA GLU A 78 -10.51 0.86 -9.98
C GLU A 78 -10.72 2.37 -10.13
N ARG A 79 -10.39 3.17 -9.12
CA ARG A 79 -10.49 4.64 -9.23
C ARG A 79 -9.47 5.23 -10.20
N LEU A 80 -8.26 4.68 -10.24
CA LEU A 80 -7.27 5.04 -11.26
C LEU A 80 -7.77 4.68 -12.66
N ARG A 81 -8.40 3.51 -12.82
CA ARG A 81 -9.03 3.09 -14.08
C ARG A 81 -10.13 4.05 -14.53
N ASP A 82 -10.99 4.48 -13.63
CA ASP A 82 -12.05 5.46 -13.93
C ASP A 82 -11.46 6.80 -14.39
N ARG A 83 -10.39 7.27 -13.73
CA ARG A 83 -9.68 8.51 -14.10
C ARG A 83 -9.05 8.39 -15.48
N ASP A 84 -8.36 7.29 -15.75
CA ASP A 84 -7.74 7.00 -17.06
C ASP A 84 -8.80 6.97 -18.17
N ALA A 85 -9.94 6.31 -17.94
CA ALA A 85 -11.06 6.27 -18.87
C ALA A 85 -11.70 7.65 -19.11
N ALA A 86 -11.65 8.55 -18.12
CA ALA A 86 -12.09 9.94 -18.24
C ALA A 86 -11.03 10.86 -18.90
N GLY A 87 -9.84 10.35 -19.23
CA GLY A 87 -8.73 11.13 -19.76
C GLY A 87 -8.05 12.03 -18.73
N GLU A 88 -8.26 11.78 -17.44
CA GLU A 88 -7.57 12.50 -16.37
C GLU A 88 -6.14 11.95 -16.23
N PRO A 89 -5.12 12.81 -16.09
CA PRO A 89 -3.74 12.35 -16.00
C PRO A 89 -3.49 11.56 -14.73
N ILE A 90 -2.81 10.42 -14.87
CA ILE A 90 -2.21 9.67 -13.77
C ILE A 90 -0.77 10.17 -13.60
N PRO A 91 -0.41 10.74 -12.45
CA PRO A 91 0.93 11.23 -12.21
C PRO A 91 1.85 10.03 -12.10
N GLU A 92 2.90 10.01 -12.94
CA GLU A 92 3.92 8.97 -13.06
C GLU A 92 3.55 7.80 -14.00
N GLU A 93 4.33 7.65 -15.08
CA GLU A 93 4.21 6.55 -16.05
C GLU A 93 4.34 5.17 -15.38
N GLY A 94 5.19 5.06 -14.35
CA GLY A 94 5.37 3.83 -13.57
C GLY A 94 4.13 3.44 -12.76
N LEU A 95 3.35 4.41 -12.27
CA LEU A 95 2.09 4.13 -11.56
C LEU A 95 1.04 3.58 -12.52
N ASP A 96 0.97 4.15 -13.72
CA ASP A 96 -0.03 3.81 -14.73
C ASP A 96 0.04 2.33 -15.16
N GLU A 97 1.24 1.80 -15.32
CA GLU A 97 1.43 0.38 -15.62
C GLU A 97 1.20 -0.52 -14.41
N ALA A 98 1.59 -0.06 -13.21
CA ALA A 98 1.51 -0.87 -12.01
C ALA A 98 0.06 -1.13 -11.60
N TRP A 99 -0.81 -0.11 -11.62
CA TRP A 99 -2.22 -0.30 -11.26
C TRP A 99 -2.94 -1.22 -12.25
N ARG A 100 -2.64 -1.13 -13.56
CA ARG A 100 -3.19 -2.05 -14.57
C ARG A 100 -2.76 -3.50 -14.31
N ALA A 101 -1.46 -3.71 -14.08
CA ALA A 101 -0.92 -5.04 -13.77
C ALA A 101 -1.51 -5.65 -12.48
N TYR A 102 -1.85 -4.82 -11.51
CA TYR A 102 -2.52 -5.26 -10.27
C TYR A 102 -4.00 -5.56 -10.50
N HIS A 103 -4.70 -4.67 -11.22
CA HIS A 103 -6.13 -4.77 -11.54
C HIS A 103 -6.48 -6.05 -12.31
N GLU A 104 -5.66 -6.42 -13.30
CA GLU A 104 -5.85 -7.63 -14.12
C GLU A 104 -5.69 -8.95 -13.33
N LYS A 105 -5.12 -8.91 -12.12
CA LYS A 105 -4.85 -10.11 -11.33
C LYS A 105 -6.01 -10.48 -10.41
N PRO A 106 -6.29 -11.78 -10.25
CA PRO A 106 -7.23 -12.25 -9.25
C PRO A 106 -6.74 -11.89 -7.83
N ALA A 107 -7.68 -11.61 -6.93
CA ALA A 107 -7.38 -11.31 -5.53
C ALA A 107 -6.64 -12.47 -4.84
N ILE A 108 -7.20 -13.67 -5.01
CA ILE A 108 -6.70 -14.90 -4.41
C ILE A 108 -6.58 -15.96 -5.49
N LEU A 109 -5.40 -16.58 -5.57
CA LEU A 109 -5.18 -17.79 -6.34
C LEU A 109 -4.25 -18.69 -5.54
N VAL A 110 -4.71 -19.91 -5.27
CA VAL A 110 -3.94 -20.93 -4.55
C VAL A 110 -3.43 -21.95 -5.57
N GLY A 111 -2.18 -22.38 -5.43
CA GLY A 111 -1.63 -23.43 -6.27
C GLY A 111 -2.41 -24.74 -6.11
N ASP A 112 -2.76 -25.36 -7.22
CA ASP A 112 -3.52 -26.62 -7.26
C ASP A 112 -2.61 -27.86 -7.47
N ARG A 113 -1.36 -27.67 -7.92
CA ARG A 113 -0.41 -28.76 -8.23
C ARG A 113 1.04 -28.40 -7.90
N GLY A 114 1.88 -29.45 -7.77
CA GLY A 114 3.32 -29.33 -7.57
C GLY A 114 3.74 -28.83 -6.19
N ARG A 115 4.91 -28.17 -6.10
CA ARG A 115 5.44 -27.67 -4.81
C ARG A 115 4.67 -26.48 -4.22
N GLY A 116 3.74 -25.91 -4.98
CA GLY A 116 2.93 -24.75 -4.58
C GLY A 116 1.53 -25.09 -4.07
N VAL A 117 1.18 -26.38 -3.93
CA VAL A 117 -0.16 -26.78 -3.48
C VAL A 117 -0.50 -26.14 -2.14
N GLY A 118 -1.68 -25.52 -2.07
CA GLY A 118 -2.18 -24.88 -0.84
C GLY A 118 -1.51 -23.55 -0.49
N ARG A 119 -0.60 -23.03 -1.33
CA ARG A 119 0.07 -21.74 -1.12
C ARG A 119 -0.45 -20.69 -2.11
N LEU A 120 -0.43 -19.42 -1.69
CA LEU A 120 -0.73 -18.30 -2.59
C LEU A 120 0.23 -18.29 -3.78
N SER A 121 -0.30 -18.11 -4.97
CA SER A 121 0.45 -17.99 -6.21
C SER A 121 0.89 -16.55 -6.43
N SER A 122 2.09 -16.33 -6.98
CA SER A 122 2.55 -15.00 -7.44
C SER A 122 1.68 -14.37 -8.53
N LYS A 123 0.74 -15.13 -9.08
CA LYS A 123 -0.27 -14.66 -10.03
C LYS A 123 -1.46 -13.95 -9.38
N CYS A 124 -1.61 -13.97 -8.06
CA CYS A 124 -2.65 -13.21 -7.34
C CYS A 124 -2.07 -12.03 -6.56
N THR A 125 -2.90 -11.03 -6.27
CA THR A 125 -2.49 -9.81 -5.59
C THR A 125 -2.22 -10.02 -4.10
N LEU A 126 -2.99 -10.87 -3.42
CA LEU A 126 -2.79 -11.16 -1.98
C LEU A 126 -1.41 -11.78 -1.71
N TYR A 127 -0.83 -12.50 -2.67
CA TYR A 127 0.55 -12.94 -2.60
C TYR A 127 1.51 -11.77 -2.45
N TRP A 128 1.38 -10.74 -3.28
CA TRP A 128 2.27 -9.58 -3.26
C TRP A 128 2.10 -8.78 -1.97
N VAL A 129 0.87 -8.61 -1.49
CA VAL A 129 0.58 -8.00 -0.19
C VAL A 129 1.31 -8.72 0.95
N ARG A 130 1.08 -10.03 1.09
CA ARG A 130 1.70 -10.83 2.15
C ARG A 130 3.22 -10.84 2.02
N ASN A 131 3.73 -11.00 0.81
CA ASN A 131 5.17 -11.11 0.56
C ASN A 131 5.90 -9.79 0.84
N THR A 132 5.31 -8.65 0.49
CA THR A 132 5.85 -7.33 0.85
C THR A 132 5.82 -7.10 2.37
N LEU A 133 4.73 -7.45 3.07
CA LEU A 133 4.64 -7.32 4.53
C LEU A 133 5.62 -8.24 5.27
N ALA A 134 5.79 -9.48 4.80
CA ALA A 134 6.78 -10.42 5.32
C ALA A 134 8.21 -9.87 5.13
N TRP A 135 8.52 -9.35 3.95
CA TRP A 135 9.80 -8.72 3.68
C TRP A 135 10.02 -7.47 4.56
N LEU A 136 9.00 -6.62 4.74
CA LEU A 136 9.08 -5.49 5.69
C LEU A 136 9.38 -6.00 7.11
N ALA A 137 8.83 -7.14 7.52
CA ALA A 137 9.12 -7.72 8.82
C ALA A 137 10.57 -8.22 8.94
N GLU A 138 11.11 -8.84 7.88
CA GLU A 138 12.54 -9.22 7.81
C GLU A 138 13.47 -7.99 7.97
N GLN A 139 13.05 -6.82 7.47
CA GLN A 139 13.78 -5.56 7.65
C GLN A 139 13.50 -4.84 8.97
N GLY A 140 12.71 -5.43 9.87
CA GLY A 140 12.31 -4.79 11.14
C GLY A 140 11.33 -3.62 10.99
N MET A 141 10.68 -3.50 9.83
CA MET A 141 9.67 -2.48 9.50
C MET A 141 8.24 -2.93 9.78
N ALA A 142 8.01 -4.23 9.95
CA ALA A 142 6.73 -4.80 10.35
C ALA A 142 6.91 -5.95 11.35
N ARG A 143 5.82 -6.38 11.98
CA ARG A 143 5.75 -7.60 12.81
C ARG A 143 4.40 -8.27 12.62
N PRO A 144 4.32 -9.60 12.44
CA PRO A 144 3.04 -10.29 12.38
C PRO A 144 2.34 -10.29 13.75
N GLU A 145 1.02 -10.13 13.77
CA GLU A 145 0.23 -10.44 14.96
C GLU A 145 0.06 -11.95 15.15
N SER A 146 -0.22 -12.36 16.39
CA SER A 146 -0.33 -13.78 16.79
C SER A 146 -1.40 -14.57 16.04
N THR A 147 -2.50 -13.93 15.65
CA THR A 147 -3.62 -14.56 14.94
C THR A 147 -3.38 -14.73 13.44
N GLY A 148 -2.26 -14.20 12.92
CA GLY A 148 -1.92 -14.23 11.50
C GLY A 148 -2.75 -13.28 10.64
N GLY A 149 -2.25 -12.93 9.46
CA GLY A 149 -2.95 -12.09 8.48
C GLY A 149 -3.03 -10.59 8.81
N THR A 150 -2.62 -10.18 10.01
CA THR A 150 -2.49 -8.79 10.42
C THR A 150 -1.05 -8.48 10.81
N TRP A 151 -0.59 -7.28 10.45
CA TRP A 151 0.78 -6.82 10.65
C TRP A 151 0.79 -5.49 11.39
N LEU A 152 1.73 -5.35 12.33
CA LEU A 152 2.03 -4.13 13.05
C LEU A 152 3.22 -3.43 12.40
N LEU A 153 3.04 -2.21 11.93
CA LEU A 153 4.13 -1.42 11.35
C LEU A 153 4.93 -0.73 12.45
N THR A 154 6.25 -0.66 12.26
CA THR A 154 7.17 -0.10 13.24
C THR A 154 7.49 1.36 12.94
N GLU A 155 8.11 2.02 13.92
CA GLU A 155 8.63 3.38 13.75
C GLU A 155 9.62 3.51 12.59
N ARG A 156 10.41 2.45 12.32
CA ARG A 156 11.35 2.42 11.20
C ARG A 156 10.61 2.55 9.87
N PHE A 157 9.46 1.90 9.73
CA PHE A 157 8.63 2.04 8.53
C PHE A 157 8.11 3.48 8.40
N ARG A 158 7.65 4.09 9.50
CA ARG A 158 7.20 5.50 9.49
C ARG A 158 8.28 6.45 8.95
N ILE A 159 9.53 6.29 9.39
CA ILE A 159 10.66 7.09 8.90
C ILE A 159 10.84 6.90 7.39
N GLN A 160 10.79 5.67 6.90
CA GLN A 160 10.89 5.38 5.46
C GLN A 160 9.74 6.01 4.66
N VAL A 161 8.54 6.08 5.24
CA VAL A 161 7.37 6.71 4.59
C VAL A 161 7.54 8.21 4.44
N LYS A 162 8.29 8.89 5.33
CA LYS A 162 8.54 10.34 5.19
C LYS A 162 9.24 10.67 3.87
N ASP A 163 10.14 9.81 3.41
CA ASP A 163 10.79 9.95 2.10
C ASP A 163 9.81 9.61 0.97
N MET A 164 8.99 8.57 1.10
CA MET A 164 7.97 8.22 0.09
C MET A 164 6.90 9.30 -0.06
N ALA A 165 6.63 10.08 0.98
CA ALA A 165 5.58 11.08 1.00
C ALA A 165 5.80 12.24 0.00
N THR A 166 7.02 12.40 -0.52
CA THR A 166 7.32 13.38 -1.57
C THR A 166 7.03 12.87 -2.99
N GLU A 167 6.77 11.57 -3.15
CA GLU A 167 6.58 10.96 -4.46
C GLU A 167 5.16 11.17 -5.00
N PRO A 168 5.00 11.42 -6.32
CA PRO A 168 3.69 11.61 -6.94
C PRO A 168 2.75 10.42 -6.76
N ALA A 169 3.27 9.19 -6.88
CA ALA A 169 2.48 7.97 -6.69
C ALA A 169 1.89 7.85 -5.27
N PHE A 170 2.68 8.17 -4.24
CA PHE A 170 2.19 8.21 -2.86
C PHE A 170 1.08 9.24 -2.72
N THR A 171 1.32 10.47 -3.21
CA THR A 171 0.36 11.57 -3.09
C THR A 171 -0.99 11.23 -3.74
N MET A 172 -0.95 10.59 -4.91
CA MET A 172 -2.15 10.13 -5.62
C MET A 172 -2.90 9.06 -4.83
N LEU A 173 -2.23 7.99 -4.41
CA LEU A 173 -2.88 6.90 -3.66
C LEU A 173 -3.40 7.38 -2.30
N ALA A 174 -2.69 8.26 -1.61
CA ALA A 174 -3.15 8.85 -0.36
C ALA A 174 -4.39 9.73 -0.60
N ALA A 175 -4.44 10.49 -1.70
CA ALA A 175 -5.61 11.27 -2.06
C ALA A 175 -6.84 10.41 -2.35
N ILE A 176 -6.67 9.32 -3.10
CA ILE A 176 -7.73 8.33 -3.35
C ILE A 176 -8.19 7.69 -2.04
N GLY A 177 -7.24 7.26 -1.20
CA GLY A 177 -7.50 6.63 0.09
C GLY A 177 -8.30 7.49 1.05
N ARG A 178 -8.03 8.80 1.10
CA ARG A 178 -8.84 9.74 1.91
C ARG A 178 -10.28 9.84 1.43
N GLY A 179 -10.53 9.66 0.12
CA GLY A 179 -11.87 9.60 -0.45
C GLY A 179 -12.62 8.31 -0.12
N GLU A 180 -11.91 7.19 0.10
CA GLU A 180 -12.49 5.92 0.54
C GLU A 180 -12.68 5.84 2.06
N HIS A 181 -11.81 6.50 2.82
CA HIS A 181 -11.86 6.58 4.29
C HIS A 181 -12.87 7.62 4.80
N VAL A 182 -13.96 7.91 4.07
CA VAL A 182 -15.08 8.67 4.65
C VAL A 182 -15.47 7.94 5.94
N PRO A 183 -15.35 8.60 7.11
CA PRO A 183 -15.58 7.92 8.37
C PRO A 183 -17.04 7.49 8.40
N ARG A 184 -17.29 6.22 8.75
CA ARG A 184 -18.59 5.80 9.29
C ARG A 184 -18.77 6.48 10.65
N THR A 185 -19.02 7.78 10.63
CA THR A 185 -19.47 8.54 11.79
C THR A 185 -20.95 8.23 11.96
N THR A 186 -21.27 7.15 12.66
CA THR A 186 -22.55 7.11 13.39
C THR A 186 -22.37 7.96 14.64
N VAL A 187 -22.49 9.28 14.48
CA VAL A 187 -22.93 10.13 15.59
C VAL A 187 -24.43 9.90 15.67
N THR A 188 -24.83 9.05 16.62
CA THR A 188 -26.20 9.11 17.11
C THR A 188 -26.32 10.45 17.84
N PRO A 189 -27.23 11.36 17.41
CA PRO A 189 -27.50 12.54 18.20
C PRO A 189 -28.04 12.08 19.55
N ILE A 190 -27.35 12.45 20.63
CA ILE A 190 -27.91 12.37 21.97
C ILE A 190 -28.97 13.46 22.00
N SER A 191 -30.25 13.08 21.95
CA SER A 191 -31.34 13.97 22.32
C SER A 191 -31.09 14.42 23.75
N LEU A 192 -30.75 15.70 23.91
CA LEU A 192 -30.88 16.37 25.19
C LEU A 192 -32.38 16.60 25.36
N ASP A 193 -33.03 15.68 26.08
CA ASP A 193 -34.39 15.92 26.54
C ASP A 193 -34.34 17.07 27.54
N GLU A 194 -34.95 18.15 27.09
CA GLU A 194 -35.23 19.39 27.76
C GLU A 194 -36.33 19.15 28.81
N GLU A 195 -35.95 18.71 30.01
CA GLU A 195 -36.86 18.71 31.16
C GLU A 195 -36.66 20.00 31.96
N ALA A 196 -37.25 21.08 31.42
CA ALA A 196 -37.60 22.26 32.19
C ALA A 196 -39.03 22.11 32.71
N GLY A 197 -39.16 21.88 34.02
CA GLY A 197 -40.23 22.41 34.88
C GLY A 197 -41.68 22.02 34.62
N ALA A 198 -42.23 21.21 35.54
CA ALA A 198 -43.52 21.47 36.20
C ALA A 198 -43.53 20.86 37.60
#